data_AF-A0A1X7U426-F1
#
_entry.id   AF-A0A1X7U426-F1
#
_cell.length_a   1.000
_cell.length_b   1.000
_cell.length_c   1.000
_cell.angle_alpha   90.00
_cell.angle_beta   90.00
_cell.angle_gamma   90.00
#
_symmetry.space_group_name_H-M   'P 1'
#
loop_
_entity.id
_entity.type
_entity.pdbx_description
1 polymer ?
#
loop_
_entity_poly.entity_id
_entity_poly.type
_entity_poly.pdbx_seq_one_letter_code
_entity_poly.pdbx_strand_id
1 'polypeptide(L)'
;MSVLLLIILTVIPSLPTSTGSTNNYYNAITHDFVIITNLSFNTTIKRGQSYGVQGVINLKKEIKWGIMHAKITHQFKNYVNLTFEDANYNLCDISVSVTGKYCPLKPGIYHGIYKDTIPSVLWPGKYIFKIHGYNEDNVELFCAMTEVNVEK
;
A
#
# COMPACT_ATOMS: atom_id res chain seq x y z
N MET A 1 10.61 15.44 -3.97
CA MET A 1 9.67 14.32 -4.19
C MET A 1 9.22 13.91 -2.81
N SER A 2 7.95 14.20 -2.56
CA SER A 2 7.32 14.23 -1.24
C SER A 2 7.25 12.81 -0.63
N VAL A 3 6.66 12.69 0.56
CA VAL A 3 6.29 11.49 1.34
C VAL A 3 5.39 10.49 0.55
N LEU A 4 5.37 10.62 -0.78
CA LEU A 4 4.22 10.61 -1.69
C LEU A 4 3.91 9.22 -2.28
N LEU A 5 4.72 8.20 -2.02
CA LEU A 5 4.51 6.84 -2.55
C LEU A 5 4.74 5.74 -1.50
N LEU A 6 4.70 6.07 -0.21
CA LEU A 6 5.35 5.22 0.78
C LEU A 6 4.83 3.78 0.90
N ILE A 7 3.55 3.50 0.64
CA ILE A 7 2.99 2.15 0.81
C ILE A 7 1.94 1.86 -0.26
N ILE A 8 2.35 1.44 -1.45
CA ILE A 8 1.40 1.11 -2.51
C ILE A 8 1.01 -0.38 -2.56
N LEU A 9 1.65 -1.25 -1.78
CA LEU A 9 1.37 -2.68 -1.89
C LEU A 9 1.11 -3.40 -0.57
N THR A 10 1.31 -2.77 0.58
CA THR A 10 1.23 -3.51 1.85
C THR A 10 -0.08 -3.25 2.53
N VAL A 11 -1.08 -4.07 2.26
CA VAL A 11 -2.41 -3.82 2.79
C VAL A 11 -3.27 -5.08 2.75
N ILE A 12 -3.81 -5.43 3.90
CA ILE A 12 -4.48 -6.69 4.23
C ILE A 12 -5.85 -6.33 4.81
N PRO A 13 -6.96 -6.94 4.38
CA PRO A 13 -8.19 -6.87 5.14
C PRO A 13 -8.01 -7.66 6.45
N SER A 14 -8.13 -6.98 7.58
CA SER A 14 -8.09 -7.63 8.90
C SER A 14 -9.30 -8.55 9.09
N LEU A 15 -9.09 -9.86 9.11
CA LEU A 15 -9.86 -10.81 9.92
C LEU A 15 -8.95 -11.38 11.02
N PRO A 16 -9.50 -11.79 12.19
CA PRO A 16 -8.72 -12.05 13.38
C PRO A 16 -7.79 -13.25 13.23
N THR A 17 -6.63 -13.12 13.86
CA THR A 17 -5.47 -14.02 13.89
C THR A 17 -5.75 -15.48 14.20
N SER A 18 -5.02 -16.37 13.53
CA SER A 18 -4.42 -17.54 14.17
C SER A 18 -3.01 -17.80 13.61
N THR A 19 -2.03 -17.75 14.53
CA THR A 19 -0.75 -18.50 14.57
C THR A 19 0.33 -18.29 13.49
N GLY A 20 1.35 -17.51 13.88
CA GLY A 20 2.79 -17.88 13.90
C GLY A 20 3.47 -18.47 12.66
N SER A 21 4.18 -17.62 11.91
CA SER A 21 5.40 -18.01 11.17
C SER A 21 6.14 -16.75 10.65
N THR A 22 7.47 -16.73 10.77
CA THR A 22 8.40 -15.61 10.52
C THR A 22 8.68 -15.28 9.04
N ASN A 23 7.71 -15.48 8.14
CA ASN A 23 7.73 -14.95 6.78
C ASN A 23 6.28 -14.74 6.36
N ASN A 24 5.76 -13.52 6.50
CA ASN A 24 4.33 -13.29 6.34
C ASN A 24 3.95 -13.22 4.85
N TYR A 25 3.46 -14.34 4.34
CA TYR A 25 2.75 -14.43 3.07
C TYR A 25 1.31 -13.97 3.32
N TYR A 26 0.97 -12.74 2.94
CA TYR A 26 -0.34 -12.18 3.23
C TYR A 26 -1.33 -12.40 2.07
N ASN A 27 -2.51 -12.96 2.38
CA ASN A 27 -3.59 -13.18 1.42
C ASN A 27 -4.40 -11.89 1.19
N ALA A 28 -4.20 -11.35 -0.01
CA ALA A 28 -5.12 -10.66 -0.91
C ALA A 28 -6.08 -9.57 -0.39
N ILE A 29 -5.79 -8.35 -0.86
CA ILE A 29 -6.80 -7.33 -1.16
C ILE A 29 -7.81 -7.95 -2.13
N THR A 30 -9.06 -8.11 -1.69
CA THR A 30 -10.13 -8.69 -2.51
C THR A 30 -11.18 -7.64 -2.82
N HIS A 31 -11.12 -7.09 -4.03
CA HIS A 31 -12.31 -6.60 -4.72
C HIS A 31 -12.36 -7.23 -6.11
N ASP A 32 -13.53 -7.30 -6.73
CA ASP A 32 -13.71 -7.92 -8.05
C ASP A 32 -12.79 -7.38 -9.16
N PHE A 33 -12.18 -6.21 -8.99
CA PHE A 33 -11.31 -5.58 -9.99
C PHE A 33 -9.84 -5.96 -9.84
N VAL A 34 -9.28 -5.94 -8.62
CA VAL A 34 -7.85 -6.16 -8.36
C VAL A 34 -7.66 -7.22 -7.27
N ILE A 35 -6.84 -8.23 -7.56
CA ILE A 35 -6.40 -9.22 -6.58
C ILE A 35 -4.88 -9.11 -6.46
N ILE A 36 -4.36 -8.92 -5.24
CA ILE A 36 -2.91 -8.91 -4.98
C ILE A 36 -2.52 -10.19 -4.26
N THR A 37 -1.56 -10.96 -4.78
CA THR A 37 -1.04 -12.18 -4.14
C THR A 37 0.47 -12.09 -3.96
N ASN A 38 1.03 -13.01 -3.17
CA ASN A 38 2.49 -13.15 -2.98
C ASN A 38 3.17 -11.85 -2.50
N LEU A 39 2.45 -11.10 -1.67
CA LEU A 39 2.94 -9.84 -1.13
C LEU A 39 4.05 -10.10 -0.10
N SER A 40 5.19 -9.46 -0.31
CA SER A 40 6.34 -9.50 0.59
C SER A 40 6.80 -8.08 0.93
N PHE A 41 6.80 -7.76 2.22
CA PHE A 41 7.27 -6.50 2.78
C PHE A 41 7.73 -6.68 4.22
N ASN A 42 8.57 -5.76 4.70
CA ASN A 42 8.97 -5.73 6.10
C ASN A 42 8.00 -4.86 6.91
N THR A 43 7.38 -5.44 7.94
CA THR A 43 6.48 -4.71 8.86
C THR A 43 7.24 -3.82 9.84
N THR A 44 8.56 -3.98 9.94
CA THR A 44 9.44 -3.13 10.74
C THR A 44 10.41 -2.42 9.82
N ILE A 45 10.34 -1.09 9.78
CA ILE A 45 11.13 -0.26 8.88
C ILE A 45 12.01 0.71 9.67
N LYS A 46 13.18 1.05 9.14
CA LYS A 46 14.09 2.02 9.75
C LYS A 46 14.09 3.32 8.95
N ARG A 47 14.11 4.44 9.65
CA ARG A 47 14.11 5.76 9.02
C ARG A 47 15.36 5.97 8.19
N GLY A 48 15.20 6.62 7.04
CA GLY A 48 16.30 6.86 6.09
C GLY A 48 16.82 5.59 5.40
N GLN A 49 16.27 4.41 5.69
CA GLN A 49 16.64 3.18 4.99
C GLN A 49 15.72 2.94 3.79
N SER A 50 16.30 2.31 2.77
CA SER A 50 15.53 1.80 1.65
C SER A 50 14.64 0.64 2.10
N TYR A 51 13.42 0.62 1.59
CA TYR A 51 12.49 -0.49 1.76
C TYR A 51 12.02 -0.92 0.37
N GLY A 52 11.63 -2.19 0.28
CA GLY A 52 11.13 -2.80 -0.94
C GLY A 52 9.84 -3.54 -0.65
N VAL A 53 8.91 -3.43 -1.59
CA VAL A 53 7.67 -4.21 -1.60
C VAL A 53 7.57 -4.91 -2.93
N GLN A 54 7.19 -6.18 -2.88
CA GLN A 54 6.96 -6.98 -4.08
C GLN A 54 5.65 -7.75 -3.95
N GLY A 55 4.95 -7.94 -5.07
CA GLY A 55 3.71 -8.70 -5.11
C GLY A 55 3.26 -8.98 -6.54
N VAL A 56 2.28 -9.87 -6.69
CA VAL A 56 1.66 -10.19 -7.97
C VAL A 56 0.27 -9.56 -7.99
N ILE A 57 0.01 -8.72 -8.98
CA ILE A 57 -1.25 -8.01 -9.15
C ILE A 57 -2.01 -8.67 -10.31
N ASN A 58 -3.13 -9.30 -10.01
CA ASN A 58 -4.07 -9.84 -10.98
C ASN A 58 -5.21 -8.85 -11.18
N LEU A 59 -5.21 -8.20 -12.34
CA LEU A 59 -6.20 -7.21 -12.73
C LEU A 59 -7.29 -7.87 -13.59
N LYS A 60 -8.54 -7.87 -13.13
CA LYS A 60 -9.66 -8.51 -13.85
C LYS A 60 -10.32 -7.60 -14.89
N LYS A 61 -10.21 -6.27 -14.73
CA LYS A 61 -10.87 -5.27 -15.58
C LYS A 61 -9.90 -4.14 -15.92
N GLU A 62 -10.10 -3.52 -17.08
CA GLU A 62 -9.24 -2.41 -17.52
C GLU A 62 -9.34 -1.22 -16.56
N ILE A 63 -8.20 -0.62 -16.21
CA ILE A 63 -8.13 0.65 -15.49
C ILE A 63 -7.64 1.72 -16.47
N LYS A 64 -8.55 2.57 -16.92
CA LYS A 64 -8.22 3.72 -17.77
C LYS A 64 -7.71 4.91 -16.97
N TRP A 65 -8.33 5.13 -15.82
CA TRP A 65 -8.02 6.17 -14.86
C TRP A 65 -8.44 5.71 -13.47
N GLY A 66 -7.81 6.26 -12.43
CA GLY A 66 -8.23 6.03 -11.06
C GLY A 66 -7.56 6.97 -10.07
N ILE A 67 -8.16 7.06 -8.89
CA ILE A 67 -7.65 7.82 -7.76
C ILE A 67 -7.36 6.85 -6.62
N MET A 68 -6.20 7.00 -5.99
CA MET A 68 -5.88 6.32 -4.73
C MET A 68 -5.93 7.34 -3.59
N HIS A 69 -6.87 7.16 -2.68
CA HIS A 69 -6.89 7.86 -1.40
C HIS A 69 -5.97 7.13 -0.43
N ALA A 70 -4.94 7.81 0.07
CA ALA A 70 -4.03 7.28 1.08
C ALA A 70 -4.16 8.06 2.39
N LYS A 71 -4.20 7.32 3.49
CA LYS A 71 -4.23 7.86 4.85
C LYS A 71 -3.19 7.17 5.71
N ILE A 72 -2.33 7.97 6.34
CA ILE A 72 -1.28 7.49 7.25
C ILE A 72 -1.54 8.09 8.62
N THR A 73 -1.70 7.22 9.61
CA THR A 73 -1.93 7.64 11.00
C THR A 73 -0.88 7.03 11.92
N HIS A 74 -0.44 7.79 12.91
CA HIS A 74 0.53 7.40 13.92
C HIS A 74 -0.13 7.44 15.29
N GLN A 75 0.03 6.37 16.05
CA GLN A 75 -0.45 6.34 17.43
C GLN A 75 0.61 6.99 18.35
N PHE A 76 0.43 8.27 18.65
CA PHE A 76 1.34 9.00 19.53
C PHE A 76 0.99 8.74 20.99
N LYS A 77 1.96 8.15 21.71
CA LYS A 77 1.87 7.82 23.15
C LYS A 77 0.61 7.03 23.55
N ASN A 78 0.03 6.26 22.63
CA ASN A 78 -1.16 5.43 22.86
C ASN A 78 -2.47 6.16 23.20
N TYR A 79 -2.53 7.50 23.12
CA TYR A 79 -3.75 8.27 23.41
C TYR A 79 -4.15 9.29 22.34
N VAL A 80 -3.30 9.58 21.35
CA VAL A 80 -3.65 10.42 20.19
C VAL A 80 -3.30 9.70 18.89
N ASN A 81 -4.22 9.74 17.92
CA ASN A 81 -3.96 9.32 16.55
C ASN A 81 -3.64 10.55 15.69
N LEU A 82 -2.36 10.74 15.36
CA LEU A 82 -1.91 11.83 14.50
C LEU A 82 -2.01 11.41 13.05
N THR A 83 -2.63 12.24 12.21
CA THR A 83 -2.65 12.00 10.77
C THR A 83 -1.42 12.67 10.14
N PHE A 84 -0.53 11.85 9.59
CA PHE A 84 0.65 12.31 8.87
C PHE A 84 0.33 12.60 7.40
N GLU A 85 -0.65 11.87 6.86
CA GLU A 85 -1.06 12.01 5.47
C GLU A 85 -2.54 11.67 5.33
N ASP A 86 -3.23 12.45 4.50
CA ASP A 86 -4.60 12.24 4.06
C ASP A 86 -4.72 12.90 2.68
N ALA A 87 -4.46 12.14 1.62
CA ALA A 87 -4.23 12.67 0.28
C ALA A 87 -4.76 11.76 -0.83
N ASN A 88 -5.14 12.38 -1.96
CA ASN A 88 -5.53 11.69 -3.17
C ASN A 88 -4.39 11.70 -4.19
N TYR A 89 -4.16 10.54 -4.80
CA TYR A 89 -3.12 10.33 -5.79
C TYR A 89 -3.69 9.80 -7.09
N ASN A 90 -3.03 10.11 -8.20
CA ASN A 90 -3.33 9.51 -9.48
C ASN A 90 -2.82 8.07 -9.51
N LEU A 91 -3.75 7.12 -9.65
CA LEU A 91 -3.46 5.69 -9.65
C LEU A 91 -2.63 5.26 -10.87
N CYS A 92 -2.74 6.00 -11.99
CA CYS A 92 -1.95 5.76 -13.20
C CYS A 92 -0.49 6.19 -13.06
N ASP A 93 -0.21 7.23 -12.29
CA ASP A 93 1.18 7.61 -11.99
C ASP A 93 1.81 6.58 -11.04
N ILE A 94 1.02 6.12 -10.07
CA ILE A 94 1.40 5.06 -9.15
C ILE A 94 1.69 3.73 -9.88
N SER A 95 0.86 3.36 -10.86
CA SER A 95 1.03 2.09 -11.58
C SER A 95 2.36 2.02 -12.31
N VAL A 96 2.88 3.16 -12.78
CA VAL A 96 4.20 3.25 -13.42
C VAL A 96 5.29 2.91 -12.41
N SER A 97 5.22 3.45 -11.20
CA SER A 97 6.21 3.18 -10.14
C SER A 97 6.20 1.74 -9.65
N VAL A 98 5.06 1.05 -9.74
CA VAL A 98 4.92 -0.34 -9.26
C VAL A 98 5.13 -1.38 -10.35
N THR A 99 4.57 -1.16 -11.54
CA THR A 99 4.50 -2.15 -12.62
C THR A 99 5.32 -1.76 -13.85
N GLY A 100 5.82 -0.51 -13.91
CA GLY A 100 6.46 0.05 -15.09
C GLY A 100 5.50 0.31 -16.27
N LYS A 101 4.18 0.27 -16.04
CA LYS A 101 3.15 0.46 -17.06
C LYS A 101 2.27 1.67 -16.76
N TYR A 102 2.04 2.48 -17.80
CA TYR A 102 1.05 3.55 -17.78
C TYR A 102 -0.35 2.98 -18.02
N CYS A 103 -1.35 3.70 -17.54
CA CYS A 103 -2.72 3.50 -17.97
C CYS A 103 -2.89 3.75 -19.48
N PRO A 104 -3.87 3.12 -20.14
CA PRO A 104 -4.81 2.16 -19.58
C PRO A 104 -4.16 0.80 -19.27
N LEU A 105 -4.35 0.30 -18.05
CA LEU A 105 -3.89 -1.03 -17.64
C LEU A 105 -4.91 -2.06 -18.06
N LYS A 106 -4.54 -2.93 -19.00
CA LYS A 106 -5.42 -4.01 -19.48
C LYS A 106 -5.53 -5.13 -18.44
N PRO A 107 -6.61 -5.93 -18.45
CA PRO A 107 -6.69 -7.13 -17.63
C PRO A 107 -5.48 -8.05 -17.84
N GLY A 108 -4.95 -8.60 -16.75
CA GLY A 108 -3.75 -9.44 -16.81
C GLY A 108 -3.02 -9.54 -15.48
N ILE A 109 -1.88 -10.24 -15.52
CA ILE A 109 -1.01 -10.47 -14.37
C ILE A 109 0.20 -9.55 -14.48
N TYR A 110 0.42 -8.75 -13.44
CA TYR A 110 1.54 -7.82 -13.31
C TYR A 110 2.41 -8.22 -12.12
N HIS A 111 3.72 -8.11 -12.28
CA HIS A 111 4.66 -8.30 -11.18
C HIS A 111 5.03 -6.91 -10.64
N GLY A 112 4.45 -6.56 -9.50
CA GLY A 112 4.67 -5.28 -8.84
C GLY A 112 5.96 -5.32 -8.04
N ILE A 113 6.86 -4.37 -8.30
CA ILE A 113 8.07 -4.14 -7.50
C ILE A 113 8.15 -2.65 -7.25
N TYR A 114 8.18 -2.28 -5.98
CA TYR A 114 8.32 -0.89 -5.57
C TYR A 114 9.44 -0.76 -4.53
N LYS A 115 10.30 0.24 -4.72
CA LYS A 115 11.44 0.52 -3.85
C LYS A 115 11.53 2.01 -3.61
N ASP A 116 11.68 2.41 -2.36
CA ASP A 116 11.88 3.80 -1.99
C ASP A 116 12.60 3.90 -0.64
N THR A 117 12.76 5.10 -0.12
CA THR A 117 13.44 5.40 1.14
C THR A 117 12.43 5.91 2.16
N ILE A 118 12.48 5.36 3.38
CA ILE A 118 11.63 5.81 4.47
C ILE A 118 12.02 7.25 4.86
N PRO A 119 11.09 8.22 4.83
CA PRO A 119 11.40 9.59 5.22
C PRO A 119 11.91 9.67 6.65
N SER A 120 12.94 10.48 6.85
CA SER A 120 13.48 10.79 8.18
C SER A 120 12.51 11.58 9.06
N VAL A 121 11.46 12.20 8.47
CA VAL A 121 10.43 12.95 9.20
C VAL A 121 9.50 12.06 10.02
N LEU A 122 9.39 10.77 9.70
CA LEU A 122 8.58 9.84 10.49
C LEU A 122 9.16 9.71 11.90
N TRP A 123 8.30 9.72 12.91
CA TRP A 123 8.69 9.45 14.28
C TRP A 123 8.70 7.95 14.55
N PRO A 124 9.55 7.45 15.47
CA PRO A 124 9.50 6.05 15.86
C PRO A 124 8.15 5.65 16.46
N GLY A 125 7.70 4.44 16.16
CA GLY A 125 6.48 3.85 16.69
C GLY A 125 5.56 3.29 15.62
N LYS A 126 4.32 3.01 16.04
CA LYS A 126 3.32 2.31 15.23
C LYS A 126 2.58 3.27 14.30
N TYR A 127 2.47 2.87 13.04
CA TYR A 127 1.72 3.56 12.00
C TYR A 127 0.68 2.62 11.40
N ILE A 128 -0.50 3.17 11.11
CA ILE A 128 -1.55 2.51 10.35
C ILE A 128 -1.64 3.22 9.01
N PHE A 129 -1.46 2.45 7.95
CA PHE A 129 -1.58 2.89 6.58
C PHE A 129 -2.87 2.32 6.00
N LYS A 130 -3.66 3.19 5.37
CA LYS A 130 -4.90 2.83 4.68
C LYS A 130 -4.83 3.38 3.27
N ILE A 131 -5.16 2.55 2.29
CA ILE A 131 -5.32 3.00 0.91
C ILE A 131 -6.62 2.48 0.32
N HIS A 132 -7.30 3.35 -0.43
CA HIS A 132 -8.54 3.06 -1.13
C HIS A 132 -8.38 3.51 -2.58
N GLY A 133 -8.54 2.60 -3.53
CA GLY A 133 -8.49 2.89 -4.96
C GLY A 133 -9.89 2.96 -5.56
N TYR A 134 -10.16 3.99 -6.36
CA TYR A 134 -11.40 4.20 -7.10
C TYR A 134 -11.11 4.43 -8.58
N ASN A 135 -12.01 4.04 -9.48
CA ASN A 135 -11.96 4.44 -10.88
C ASN A 135 -12.62 5.82 -11.11
N GLU A 136 -12.68 6.26 -12.37
CA GLU A 136 -13.35 7.51 -12.77
C GLU A 136 -14.85 7.58 -12.42
N ASP A 137 -15.52 6.44 -12.31
CA ASP A 137 -16.94 6.34 -11.95
C ASP A 137 -17.18 6.22 -10.43
N ASN A 138 -16.14 6.45 -9.61
CA ASN A 138 -16.14 6.22 -8.15
C ASN A 138 -16.44 4.77 -7.74
N VAL A 139 -16.23 3.80 -8.62
CA VAL A 139 -16.30 2.37 -8.29
C VAL A 139 -15.01 1.98 -7.58
N GLU A 140 -15.15 1.33 -6.42
CA GLU A 140 -14.01 0.84 -5.64
C GLU A 140 -13.26 -0.26 -6.42
N LEU A 141 -11.96 -0.03 -6.62
CA LEU A 141 -11.03 -0.96 -7.28
C LEU A 141 -10.35 -1.87 -6.26
N PHE A 142 -9.95 -1.30 -5.13
CA PHE A 142 -9.30 -1.99 -4.03
C PHE A 142 -9.37 -1.19 -2.73
N CYS A 143 -9.35 -1.87 -1.59
CA CYS A 143 -9.34 -1.29 -0.25
C CYS A 143 -8.49 -2.14 0.68
N ALA A 144 -7.79 -1.46 1.57
CA ALA A 144 -6.50 -1.95 1.96
C ALA A 144 -6.02 -1.26 3.26
N MET A 145 -5.61 -2.03 4.28
CA MET A 145 -5.04 -1.50 5.54
C MET A 145 -3.83 -2.32 6.03
N THR A 146 -2.80 -1.66 6.57
CA THR A 146 -1.67 -2.34 7.20
C THR A 146 -1.15 -1.57 8.41
N GLU A 147 -0.37 -2.27 9.21
CA GLU A 147 0.35 -1.72 10.34
C GLU A 147 1.85 -1.89 10.12
N VAL A 148 2.59 -0.82 10.38
CA VAL A 148 4.05 -0.81 10.26
C VAL A 148 4.64 -0.16 11.50
N ASN A 149 5.70 -0.76 12.03
CA ASN A 149 6.49 -0.19 13.10
C ASN A 149 7.71 0.54 12.51
N VAL A 150 7.85 1.83 12.82
CA VAL A 150 9.00 2.64 12.43
C VAL A 150 10.01 2.64 13.56
N GLU A 151 11.22 2.17 13.29
CA GLU A 151 12.37 2.21 14.19
C GLU A 151 13.27 3.41 13.92
N LYS A 152 14.14 3.69 14.89
CA LYS A 152 15.05 4.84 14.85
C LYS A 152 15.96 4.81 13.64
#